data_AF-A0A2T2ZUH8-F1
#
_entry.id   AF-A0A2T2ZUH8-F1
#
_cell.length_a   1.000
_cell.length_b   1.000
_cell.length_c   1.000
_cell.angle_alpha   90.00
_cell.angle_beta   90.00
_cell.angle_gamma   90.00
#
_symmetry.space_group_name_H-M   'P 1'
#
loop_
_entity.id
_entity.type
_entity.pdbx_description
1 polymer ?
#
loop_
_entity_poly.entity_id
_entity_poly.type
_entity_poly.pdbx_seq_one_letter_code
_entity_poly.pdbx_strand_id
1 'polypeptide(L)'
;MGFNDWSRYMGGLNESLFVQTAEAMVAKGLLAAGYDRINLDDEWSLMTRAANGSMQWDPVKFPRGLPWLTNYLKTLGFKPGIYTDAGNRSCGGFPGAYGYEELDATTFVDWGFEYLKVDGCNMPDTSEAAYKTVYGKWHNILSSMWPNQMVFSQSAPAYFASEANLTDWYTVMTWVPQFGQLARHSRDTLVWNSTNYWPDITGWDSVLFNYGEEVLLARFQRPGYVNDPDFLNVDHFDHTDDERRSHFALWSSLSAPLILSTDVLNMTAVEVEYLTNRDLIAVNQDPLVQQATLVSQDGTWDVLTKSLYNGDRLVTVLNRGNFSGDLSVPWARIGIFPDDLPTPDSIVVKDLWAGDNITLSINSTGLTASGIPSHGTGVYRLSNPSLGDAIRTYPTGMIFNTYSLHCLTDSTSGSVTWGNCTASDAQVWRVRPDGHINSLLNTNACLTAWKGNAVSHTSGCDAGTSNRWDYFVSGNLVNAGVSLCLTEDQDEGGSSLASLAPCGYLTNEQVVALPVGVSL
;
A
#
# COMPACT_ATOMS: atom_id res chain seq x y z
N MET A 1 8.00 -10.66 -2.85
CA MET A 1 9.26 -10.06 -2.36
C MET A 1 10.35 -10.34 -3.38
N GLY A 2 11.35 -9.47 -3.54
CA GLY A 2 12.43 -9.69 -4.51
C GLY A 2 13.37 -8.51 -4.68
N PHE A 3 13.99 -8.43 -5.85
CA PHE A 3 14.90 -7.36 -6.26
C PHE A 3 14.47 -6.78 -7.62
N ASN A 4 14.71 -5.48 -7.81
CA ASN A 4 14.63 -4.77 -9.08
C ASN A 4 15.77 -3.74 -9.15
N ASP A 5 16.38 -3.54 -10.32
CA ASP A 5 17.56 -2.69 -10.48
C ASP A 5 17.29 -1.18 -10.60
N TRP A 6 16.05 -0.75 -10.87
CA TRP A 6 15.74 0.60 -11.37
C TRP A 6 16.16 1.74 -10.44
N SER A 7 15.69 1.80 -9.19
CA SER A 7 15.97 2.92 -8.29
C SER A 7 17.45 3.05 -7.97
N ARG A 8 18.22 1.96 -8.02
CA ARG A 8 19.66 2.00 -7.71
C ARG A 8 20.55 2.22 -8.92
N TYR A 9 20.24 1.57 -10.04
CA TYR A 9 21.13 1.42 -11.18
C TYR A 9 20.61 2.06 -12.47
N MET A 10 19.29 2.26 -12.59
CA MET A 10 18.64 2.72 -13.83
C MET A 10 19.19 1.94 -15.05
N GLY A 11 19.56 2.62 -16.14
CA GLY A 11 20.19 2.03 -17.33
C GLY A 11 21.53 1.32 -17.14
N GLY A 12 22.12 1.38 -15.93
CA GLY A 12 23.40 0.76 -15.55
C GLY A 12 23.37 -0.77 -15.40
N LEU A 13 22.34 -1.44 -15.89
CA LEU A 13 22.17 -2.89 -15.80
C LEU A 13 23.01 -3.68 -16.81
N ASN A 14 23.43 -4.89 -16.39
CA ASN A 14 24.05 -5.90 -17.25
C ASN A 14 23.96 -7.29 -16.61
N GLU A 15 24.32 -8.34 -17.35
CA GLU A 15 24.29 -9.73 -16.88
C GLU A 15 25.09 -9.98 -15.60
N SER A 16 26.27 -9.36 -15.45
CA SER A 16 27.10 -9.52 -14.26
C SER A 16 26.43 -8.95 -13.01
N LEU A 17 25.73 -7.81 -13.13
CA LEU A 17 24.95 -7.23 -12.03
C LEU A 17 23.93 -8.25 -11.50
N PHE A 18 23.09 -8.83 -12.37
CA PHE A 18 22.06 -9.77 -11.94
C PHE A 18 22.63 -11.07 -11.38
N VAL A 19 23.72 -11.60 -11.97
CA VAL A 19 24.43 -12.78 -11.44
C VAL A 19 24.96 -12.52 -10.04
N GLN A 20 25.68 -11.41 -9.84
CA GLN A 20 26.30 -11.07 -8.56
C GLN A 20 25.25 -10.72 -7.51
N THR A 21 24.18 -10.01 -7.88
CA THR A 21 23.05 -9.73 -6.98
C THR A 21 22.39 -11.03 -6.53
N ALA A 22 22.12 -11.98 -7.45
CA ALA A 22 21.54 -13.27 -7.09
C ALA A 22 22.42 -14.05 -6.10
N GLU A 23 23.71 -14.14 -6.37
CA GLU A 23 24.68 -14.80 -5.49
C GLU A 23 24.77 -14.11 -4.12
N ALA A 24 24.77 -12.77 -4.08
CA ALA A 24 24.78 -12.00 -2.86
C ALA A 24 23.48 -12.19 -2.05
N MET A 25 22.32 -12.22 -2.71
CA MET A 25 21.03 -12.50 -2.06
C MET A 25 21.00 -13.90 -1.43
N VAL A 26 21.58 -14.90 -2.09
CA VAL A 26 21.74 -16.25 -1.50
C VAL A 26 22.69 -16.19 -0.30
N ALA A 27 23.88 -15.62 -0.47
CA ALA A 27 24.92 -15.59 0.55
C ALA A 27 24.51 -14.81 1.81
N LYS A 28 23.72 -13.73 1.65
CA LYS A 28 23.22 -12.89 2.74
C LYS A 28 21.89 -13.39 3.32
N GLY A 29 21.35 -14.50 2.81
CA GLY A 29 20.13 -15.11 3.34
C GLY A 29 18.82 -14.44 2.92
N LEU A 30 18.84 -13.48 1.98
CA LEU A 30 17.64 -12.82 1.46
C LEU A 30 16.72 -13.82 0.74
N LEU A 31 17.28 -14.72 -0.07
CA LEU A 31 16.45 -15.76 -0.71
C LEU A 31 15.77 -16.65 0.35
N ALA A 32 16.50 -17.05 1.40
CA ALA A 32 15.97 -17.85 2.49
C ALA A 32 14.90 -17.10 3.32
N ALA A 33 14.97 -15.77 3.38
CA ALA A 33 13.96 -14.91 3.99
C ALA A 33 12.70 -14.71 3.11
N GLY A 34 12.74 -15.13 1.84
CA GLY A 34 11.59 -15.11 0.92
C GLY A 34 11.71 -14.13 -0.25
N TYR A 35 12.84 -13.44 -0.41
CA TYR A 35 13.10 -12.59 -1.58
C TYR A 35 13.43 -13.46 -2.80
N ASP A 36 12.40 -13.97 -3.47
CA ASP A 36 12.52 -14.99 -4.52
C ASP A 36 12.41 -14.47 -5.95
N ARG A 37 12.18 -13.17 -6.15
CA ARG A 37 12.11 -12.54 -7.49
C ARG A 37 13.37 -11.74 -7.80
N ILE A 38 13.83 -11.81 -9.05
CA ILE A 38 14.87 -10.93 -9.60
C ILE A 38 14.31 -10.34 -10.90
N ASN A 39 13.92 -9.08 -10.83
CA ASN A 39 13.26 -8.37 -11.90
C ASN A 39 14.26 -7.45 -12.59
N LEU A 40 14.34 -7.55 -13.90
CA LEU A 40 15.11 -6.66 -14.74
C LEU A 40 14.18 -5.55 -15.27
N ASP A 41 14.54 -4.29 -15.03
CA ASP A 41 13.76 -3.12 -15.40
C ASP A 41 14.11 -2.57 -16.80
N ASP A 42 13.71 -1.33 -17.12
CA ASP A 42 13.87 -0.74 -18.46
C ASP A 42 15.33 -0.70 -18.97
N GLU A 43 15.51 -0.43 -20.25
CA GLU A 43 16.79 -0.33 -20.96
C GLU A 43 17.58 -1.63 -21.15
N TRP A 44 16.97 -2.80 -21.03
CA TRP A 44 17.62 -4.10 -21.26
C TRP A 44 17.80 -4.48 -22.73
N SER A 45 17.02 -3.88 -23.63
CA SER A 45 16.86 -4.29 -25.03
C SER A 45 17.70 -3.46 -26.00
N LEU A 46 17.79 -3.89 -27.26
CA LEU A 46 18.24 -3.05 -28.36
C LEU A 46 17.19 -1.99 -28.70
N MET A 47 17.64 -0.83 -29.19
CA MET A 47 16.76 0.28 -29.62
C MET A 47 15.84 -0.04 -30.81
N THR A 48 16.08 -1.17 -31.49
CA THR A 48 15.30 -1.61 -32.65
C THR A 48 14.84 -3.05 -32.50
N ARG A 49 13.60 -3.31 -32.90
CA ARG A 49 13.05 -4.66 -33.04
C ARG A 49 13.75 -5.44 -34.16
N ALA A 50 13.68 -6.76 -34.08
CA ALA A 50 14.05 -7.65 -35.19
C ALA A 50 13.13 -7.47 -36.41
N ALA A 51 13.54 -8.01 -37.55
CA ALA A 51 12.77 -7.93 -38.80
C ALA A 51 11.37 -8.60 -38.70
N ASN A 52 11.22 -9.59 -37.80
CA ASN A 52 9.93 -10.24 -37.50
C ASN A 52 9.11 -9.46 -36.44
N GLY A 53 9.58 -8.31 -35.98
CA GLY A 53 8.93 -7.48 -34.97
C GLY A 53 9.25 -7.82 -33.52
N SER A 54 10.01 -8.89 -33.20
CA SER A 54 10.31 -9.22 -31.80
C SER A 54 11.29 -8.23 -31.18
N MET A 55 11.18 -8.00 -29.87
CA MET A 55 12.25 -7.35 -29.11
C MET A 55 13.53 -8.21 -29.13
N GLN A 56 14.69 -7.57 -28.96
CA GLN A 56 15.98 -8.23 -28.86
C GLN A 56 16.70 -7.72 -27.62
N TRP A 57 17.33 -8.60 -26.85
CA TRP A 57 18.21 -8.17 -25.76
C TRP A 57 19.46 -7.50 -26.33
N ASP A 58 20.07 -6.60 -25.57
CA ASP A 58 21.38 -6.06 -25.92
C ASP A 58 22.48 -7.13 -25.66
N PRO A 59 23.19 -7.65 -26.68
CA PRO A 59 24.21 -8.68 -26.50
C PRO A 59 25.50 -8.16 -25.85
N VAL A 60 25.68 -6.84 -25.74
CA VAL A 60 26.77 -6.24 -24.95
C VAL A 60 26.42 -6.28 -23.47
N LYS A 61 25.18 -5.95 -23.11
CA LYS A 61 24.68 -6.06 -21.72
C LYS A 61 24.52 -7.53 -21.29
N PHE A 62 24.07 -8.40 -22.20
CA PHE A 62 23.75 -9.81 -21.96
C PHE A 62 24.46 -10.74 -22.96
N PRO A 63 25.78 -10.94 -22.83
CA PRO A 63 26.57 -11.70 -23.80
C PRO A 63 26.23 -13.19 -23.88
N ARG A 64 25.66 -13.79 -22.81
CA ARG A 64 25.15 -15.18 -22.86
C ARG A 64 23.65 -15.24 -23.18
N GLY A 65 22.99 -14.09 -23.27
CA GLY A 65 21.57 -13.94 -23.57
C GLY A 65 20.66 -14.10 -22.36
N LEU A 66 19.47 -13.51 -22.44
CA LEU A 66 18.46 -13.59 -21.37
C LEU A 66 18.01 -15.03 -21.04
N PRO A 67 17.85 -15.96 -22.01
CA PRO A 67 17.54 -17.36 -21.68
C PRO A 67 18.59 -18.04 -20.82
N TRP A 68 19.87 -17.69 -20.98
CA TRP A 68 20.93 -18.20 -20.11
C TRP A 68 20.78 -17.63 -18.70
N LEU A 69 20.54 -16.33 -18.58
CA LEU A 69 20.41 -15.65 -17.29
C LEU A 69 19.20 -16.18 -16.51
N THR A 70 18.02 -16.28 -17.13
CA THR A 70 16.81 -16.80 -16.46
C THR A 70 17.02 -18.24 -15.99
N ASN A 71 17.63 -19.10 -16.82
CA ASN A 71 17.94 -20.47 -16.43
C ASN A 71 18.92 -20.51 -15.26
N TYR A 72 19.97 -19.68 -15.28
CA TYR A 72 20.92 -19.56 -14.16
C TYR A 72 20.22 -19.15 -12.86
N LEU A 73 19.41 -18.08 -12.90
CA LEU A 73 18.64 -17.61 -11.74
C LEU A 73 17.72 -18.70 -11.18
N LYS A 74 17.04 -19.46 -12.06
CA LYS A 74 16.21 -20.60 -11.67
C LYS A 74 17.01 -21.73 -11.00
N THR A 75 18.26 -21.98 -11.42
CA THR A 75 19.11 -22.98 -10.73
C THR A 75 19.45 -22.59 -9.29
N LEU A 76 19.41 -21.30 -8.96
CA LEU A 76 19.59 -20.79 -7.59
C LEU A 76 18.27 -20.75 -6.80
N GLY A 77 17.13 -20.94 -7.44
CA GLY A 77 15.80 -20.90 -6.83
C GLY A 77 15.05 -19.58 -6.98
N PHE A 78 15.54 -18.65 -7.83
CA PHE A 78 14.84 -17.39 -8.12
C PHE A 78 13.82 -17.53 -9.26
N LYS A 79 12.85 -16.61 -9.26
CA LYS A 79 11.84 -16.38 -10.30
C LYS A 79 12.21 -15.12 -11.09
N PRO A 80 12.66 -15.23 -12.34
CA PRO A 80 13.08 -14.08 -13.13
C PRO A 80 11.89 -13.22 -13.57
N GLY A 81 12.05 -11.90 -13.52
CA GLY A 81 11.10 -10.92 -14.06
C GLY A 81 11.70 -10.02 -15.13
N ILE A 82 10.85 -9.51 -16.02
CA ILE A 82 11.21 -8.59 -17.11
C ILE A 82 10.27 -7.38 -17.15
N TYR A 83 10.74 -6.33 -17.82
CA TYR A 83 10.03 -5.09 -18.05
C TYR A 83 9.63 -4.92 -19.52
N THR A 84 8.45 -4.35 -19.74
CA THR A 84 8.02 -3.77 -21.01
C THR A 84 7.12 -2.55 -20.76
N ASP A 85 6.67 -1.91 -21.83
CA ASP A 85 5.77 -0.77 -21.78
C ASP A 85 4.48 -1.02 -22.59
N ALA A 86 3.35 -0.53 -22.11
CA ALA A 86 2.07 -0.57 -22.79
C ALA A 86 2.02 0.32 -24.05
N GLY A 87 2.86 1.35 -24.12
CA GLY A 87 2.95 2.28 -25.25
C GLY A 87 3.87 1.81 -26.38
N ASN A 88 4.12 2.72 -27.33
CA ASN A 88 4.97 2.44 -28.50
C ASN A 88 6.48 2.39 -28.16
N ARG A 89 6.85 3.04 -27.06
CA ARG A 89 8.23 3.16 -26.56
C ARG A 89 8.20 3.03 -25.05
N SER A 90 9.23 2.43 -24.46
CA SER A 90 9.42 2.49 -23.02
C SER A 90 9.74 3.91 -22.53
N CYS A 91 9.70 4.12 -21.23
CA CYS A 91 10.11 5.38 -20.60
C CYS A 91 11.53 5.81 -21.00
N GLY A 92 12.47 4.86 -21.12
CA GLY A 92 13.83 5.07 -21.64
C GLY A 92 13.94 5.20 -23.17
N GLY A 93 12.82 5.13 -23.91
CA GLY A 93 12.79 5.26 -25.38
C GLY A 93 13.11 3.97 -26.16
N PHE A 94 13.21 2.83 -25.47
CA PHE A 94 13.39 1.51 -26.10
C PHE A 94 12.05 1.05 -26.73
N PRO A 95 12.02 -0.02 -27.55
CA PRO A 95 10.77 -0.51 -28.09
C PRO A 95 9.73 -0.80 -26.98
N GLY A 96 8.52 -0.23 -27.10
CA GLY A 96 7.36 -0.59 -26.27
C GLY A 96 6.46 -1.59 -27.00
N ALA A 97 5.52 -2.22 -26.30
CA ALA A 97 4.80 -3.40 -26.78
C ALA A 97 3.42 -3.12 -27.41
N TYR A 98 3.00 -1.86 -27.55
CA TYR A 98 1.74 -1.52 -28.22
C TYR A 98 1.65 -2.15 -29.62
N GLY A 99 0.66 -3.02 -29.85
CA GLY A 99 0.49 -3.77 -31.10
C GLY A 99 1.36 -5.03 -31.27
N TYR A 100 2.24 -5.33 -30.30
CA TYR A 100 3.13 -6.50 -30.27
C TYR A 100 2.95 -7.36 -29.00
N GLU A 101 1.90 -7.11 -28.21
CA GLU A 101 1.72 -7.64 -26.85
C GLU A 101 1.79 -9.17 -26.80
N GLU A 102 1.11 -9.86 -27.72
CA GLU A 102 1.11 -11.34 -27.75
C GLU A 102 2.48 -11.91 -28.18
N LEU A 103 3.14 -11.26 -29.14
CA LEU A 103 4.48 -11.65 -29.59
C LEU A 103 5.51 -11.47 -28.47
N ASP A 104 5.49 -10.31 -27.81
CA ASP A 104 6.45 -9.99 -26.76
C ASP A 104 6.20 -10.86 -25.52
N ALA A 105 4.93 -11.06 -25.12
CA ALA A 105 4.58 -11.98 -24.04
C ALA A 105 5.10 -13.41 -24.30
N THR A 106 4.90 -13.93 -25.52
CA THR A 106 5.39 -15.26 -25.90
C THR A 106 6.92 -15.31 -25.85
N THR A 107 7.58 -14.26 -26.36
CA THR A 107 9.05 -14.16 -26.33
C THR A 107 9.59 -14.19 -24.89
N PHE A 108 8.95 -13.46 -23.97
CA PHE A 108 9.37 -13.42 -22.57
C PHE A 108 9.18 -14.77 -21.85
N VAL A 109 8.06 -15.46 -22.12
CA VAL A 109 7.83 -16.82 -21.63
C VAL A 109 8.87 -17.80 -22.19
N ASP A 110 9.17 -17.73 -23.50
CA ASP A 110 10.18 -18.58 -24.14
C ASP A 110 11.59 -18.32 -23.60
N TRP A 111 11.89 -17.09 -23.20
CA TRP A 111 13.12 -16.75 -22.49
C TRP A 111 13.10 -17.15 -21.02
N GLY A 112 11.98 -17.64 -20.48
CA GLY A 112 11.87 -18.21 -19.15
C GLY A 112 11.49 -17.22 -18.04
N PHE A 113 10.96 -16.05 -18.35
CA PHE A 113 10.47 -15.10 -17.35
C PHE A 113 9.12 -15.55 -16.75
N GLU A 114 8.90 -15.19 -15.48
CA GLU A 114 7.75 -15.59 -14.65
C GLU A 114 7.07 -14.37 -13.99
N TYR A 115 7.55 -13.16 -14.29
CA TYR A 115 7.04 -11.89 -13.81
C TYR A 115 7.20 -10.84 -14.90
N LEU A 116 6.17 -10.02 -15.10
CA LEU A 116 6.15 -8.94 -16.08
C LEU A 116 5.71 -7.64 -15.41
N LYS A 117 6.59 -6.63 -15.43
CA LYS A 117 6.25 -5.22 -15.22
C LYS A 117 5.86 -4.61 -16.57
N VAL A 118 4.65 -4.05 -16.65
CA VAL A 118 4.19 -3.29 -17.82
C VAL A 118 3.99 -1.84 -17.40
N ASP A 119 4.80 -0.97 -17.98
CA ASP A 119 4.69 0.48 -17.77
C ASP A 119 3.67 1.14 -18.71
N GLY A 120 3.51 2.46 -18.63
CA GLY A 120 2.53 3.22 -19.41
C GLY A 120 3.09 4.38 -20.25
N CYS A 121 4.41 4.52 -20.38
CA CYS A 121 4.98 5.63 -21.12
C CYS A 121 4.63 5.56 -22.62
N ASN A 122 4.54 6.72 -23.27
CA ASN A 122 4.34 6.81 -24.73
C ASN A 122 3.13 6.02 -25.28
N MET A 123 2.05 5.92 -24.48
CA MET A 123 0.76 5.44 -24.94
C MET A 123 0.24 6.31 -26.09
N PRO A 124 -0.26 5.72 -27.20
CA PRO A 124 -0.78 6.49 -28.34
C PRO A 124 -1.99 7.37 -27.99
N ASP A 125 -2.76 6.92 -27.00
CA ASP A 125 -3.92 7.59 -26.41
C ASP A 125 -3.74 7.52 -24.89
N THR A 126 -3.72 8.68 -24.24
CA THR A 126 -3.46 8.81 -22.81
C THR A 126 -4.74 8.84 -21.97
N SER A 127 -5.90 8.51 -22.54
CA SER A 127 -7.16 8.42 -21.81
C SER A 127 -7.23 7.18 -20.93
N GLU A 128 -7.99 7.27 -19.82
CA GLU A 128 -8.27 6.14 -18.93
C GLU A 128 -8.79 4.92 -19.70
N ALA A 129 -9.73 5.12 -20.63
CA ALA A 129 -10.35 4.05 -21.40
C ALA A 129 -9.34 3.32 -22.31
N ALA A 130 -8.36 4.03 -22.87
CA ALA A 130 -7.29 3.44 -23.66
C ALA A 130 -6.37 2.58 -22.79
N TYR A 131 -5.97 3.06 -21.61
CA TYR A 131 -5.20 2.27 -20.64
C TYR A 131 -5.95 1.01 -20.24
N LYS A 132 -7.23 1.12 -19.88
CA LYS A 132 -8.07 -0.03 -19.53
C LYS A 132 -8.10 -1.08 -20.64
N THR A 133 -8.19 -0.63 -21.89
CA THR A 133 -8.20 -1.52 -23.06
C THR A 133 -6.87 -2.28 -23.20
N VAL A 134 -5.74 -1.57 -23.12
CA VAL A 134 -4.41 -2.16 -23.31
C VAL A 134 -4.03 -3.08 -22.14
N TYR A 135 -4.24 -2.65 -20.89
CA TYR A 135 -3.97 -3.48 -19.72
C TYR A 135 -4.92 -4.68 -19.61
N GLY A 136 -6.18 -4.53 -20.01
CA GLY A 136 -7.11 -5.66 -20.13
C GLY A 136 -6.70 -6.67 -21.21
N LYS A 137 -6.10 -6.20 -22.31
CA LYS A 137 -5.51 -7.08 -23.34
C LYS A 137 -4.31 -7.86 -22.78
N TRP A 138 -3.42 -7.19 -22.05
CA TRP A 138 -2.32 -7.87 -21.34
C TRP A 138 -2.82 -8.93 -20.37
N HIS A 139 -3.82 -8.61 -19.55
CA HIS A 139 -4.45 -9.58 -18.65
C HIS A 139 -4.95 -10.83 -19.39
N ASN A 140 -5.67 -10.65 -20.51
CA ASN A 140 -6.19 -11.77 -21.29
C ASN A 140 -5.07 -12.64 -21.88
N ILE A 141 -4.02 -12.00 -22.44
CA ILE A 141 -2.86 -12.70 -22.99
C ILE A 141 -2.19 -13.52 -21.89
N LEU A 142 -1.80 -12.89 -20.78
CA LEU A 142 -1.08 -13.56 -19.69
C LEU A 142 -1.92 -14.69 -19.07
N SER A 143 -3.22 -14.48 -18.86
CA SER A 143 -4.11 -15.50 -18.30
C SER A 143 -4.21 -16.75 -19.18
N SER A 144 -4.09 -16.59 -20.51
CA SER A 144 -4.16 -17.69 -21.47
C SER A 144 -2.89 -18.57 -21.51
N MET A 145 -1.79 -18.13 -20.90
CA MET A 145 -0.48 -18.77 -20.99
C MET A 145 -0.26 -19.94 -20.00
N TRP A 146 -1.31 -20.55 -19.46
CA TRP A 146 -1.18 -21.68 -18.52
C TRP A 146 -0.32 -22.82 -19.11
N PRO A 147 0.63 -23.42 -18.36
CA PRO A 147 0.96 -23.16 -16.95
C PRO A 147 2.05 -22.09 -16.73
N ASN A 148 2.49 -21.41 -17.79
CA ASN A 148 3.60 -20.45 -17.78
C ASN A 148 3.13 -19.00 -17.61
N GLN A 149 2.03 -18.76 -16.88
CA GLN A 149 1.59 -17.38 -16.65
C GLN A 149 2.62 -16.60 -15.84
N MET A 150 2.90 -15.37 -16.28
CA MET A 150 3.71 -14.42 -15.51
C MET A 150 2.85 -13.66 -14.51
N VAL A 151 3.43 -13.33 -13.35
CA VAL A 151 2.86 -12.32 -12.45
C VAL A 151 2.77 -10.99 -13.18
N PHE A 152 1.61 -10.33 -13.15
CA PHE A 152 1.36 -9.09 -13.85
C PHE A 152 1.41 -7.89 -12.89
N SER A 153 2.49 -7.11 -13.02
CA SER A 153 2.74 -5.86 -12.31
C SER A 153 2.39 -4.67 -13.21
N GLN A 154 1.42 -3.88 -12.79
CA GLN A 154 0.82 -2.84 -13.62
C GLN A 154 1.26 -1.44 -13.18
N SER A 155 1.59 -0.55 -14.12
CA SER A 155 1.87 0.85 -13.77
C SER A 155 0.76 1.83 -14.14
N ALA A 156 -0.36 1.37 -14.74
CA ALA A 156 -1.41 2.25 -15.25
C ALA A 156 -1.86 3.37 -14.29
N PRO A 157 -2.16 3.13 -12.99
CA PRO A 157 -2.68 4.19 -12.14
C PRO A 157 -1.67 5.31 -11.87
N ALA A 158 -0.36 5.04 -11.89
CA ALA A 158 0.67 6.06 -11.71
C ALA A 158 0.57 7.22 -12.73
N TYR A 159 0.01 6.96 -13.91
CA TYR A 159 -0.15 7.94 -14.99
C TYR A 159 -1.37 8.85 -14.84
N PHE A 160 -2.22 8.60 -13.84
CA PHE A 160 -3.40 9.42 -13.54
C PHE A 160 -3.31 10.05 -12.14
N ALA A 161 -2.22 9.78 -11.41
CA ALA A 161 -2.05 10.21 -10.02
C ALA A 161 -1.76 11.72 -9.89
N SER A 162 -2.08 12.28 -8.72
CA SER A 162 -1.79 13.68 -8.36
C SER A 162 -2.43 14.75 -9.28
N GLU A 163 -3.57 14.42 -9.88
CA GLU A 163 -4.37 15.36 -10.68
C GLU A 163 -5.32 16.19 -9.80
N ALA A 164 -5.69 17.39 -10.28
CA ALA A 164 -6.69 18.22 -9.58
C ALA A 164 -8.08 17.55 -9.51
N ASN A 165 -8.38 16.65 -10.45
CA ASN A 165 -9.55 15.79 -10.44
C ASN A 165 -9.11 14.33 -10.51
N LEU A 166 -9.32 13.58 -9.43
CA LEU A 166 -8.88 12.18 -9.34
C LEU A 166 -9.90 11.19 -9.90
N THR A 167 -10.98 11.63 -10.57
CA THR A 167 -12.00 10.73 -11.13
C THR A 167 -11.39 9.63 -12.01
N ASP A 168 -10.44 9.97 -12.88
CA ASP A 168 -9.78 8.99 -13.75
C ASP A 168 -8.87 8.07 -12.94
N TRP A 169 -8.06 8.60 -12.00
CA TRP A 169 -7.23 7.79 -11.12
C TRP A 169 -8.05 6.77 -10.31
N TYR A 170 -9.13 7.24 -9.68
CA TYR A 170 -10.07 6.37 -8.99
C TYR A 170 -10.67 5.33 -9.93
N THR A 171 -11.03 5.72 -11.16
CA THR A 171 -11.58 4.79 -12.15
C THR A 171 -10.56 3.70 -12.48
N VAL A 172 -9.29 4.06 -12.71
CA VAL A 172 -8.20 3.11 -12.93
C VAL A 172 -8.07 2.12 -11.79
N MET A 173 -8.08 2.61 -10.55
CA MET A 173 -7.99 1.78 -9.35
C MET A 173 -9.17 0.78 -9.21
N THR A 174 -10.31 0.99 -9.86
CA THR A 174 -11.43 0.01 -9.83
C THR A 174 -11.20 -1.22 -10.72
N TRP A 175 -10.39 -1.11 -11.79
CA TRP A 175 -10.20 -2.20 -12.75
C TRP A 175 -8.82 -2.84 -12.69
N VAL A 176 -7.77 -2.15 -12.26
CA VAL A 176 -6.44 -2.79 -12.10
C VAL A 176 -6.45 -4.01 -11.17
N PRO A 177 -7.26 -4.09 -10.09
CA PRO A 177 -7.33 -5.29 -9.25
C PRO A 177 -8.02 -6.48 -9.90
N GLN A 178 -8.61 -6.29 -11.08
CA GLN A 178 -9.23 -7.35 -11.89
C GLN A 178 -8.25 -7.91 -12.93
N PHE A 179 -7.19 -7.16 -13.26
CA PHE A 179 -6.28 -7.47 -14.36
C PHE A 179 -4.94 -8.06 -13.90
N GLY A 180 -4.35 -7.56 -12.81
CA GLY A 180 -3.03 -8.01 -12.36
C GLY A 180 -2.97 -8.29 -10.87
N GLN A 181 -1.80 -8.75 -10.43
CA GLN A 181 -1.56 -9.11 -9.03
C GLN A 181 -1.04 -7.95 -8.18
N LEU A 182 -0.56 -6.89 -8.83
CA LEU A 182 -0.15 -5.66 -8.17
C LEU A 182 -0.24 -4.48 -9.14
N ALA A 183 -0.40 -3.27 -8.58
CA ALA A 183 -0.33 -2.05 -9.37
C ALA A 183 0.33 -0.89 -8.62
N ARG A 184 1.30 -0.26 -9.30
CA ARG A 184 1.88 1.03 -8.92
C ARG A 184 0.80 2.10 -9.04
N HIS A 185 0.61 2.87 -7.98
CA HIS A 185 -0.51 3.85 -7.91
C HIS A 185 -0.07 5.31 -7.86
N SER A 186 1.21 5.55 -7.61
CA SER A 186 1.80 6.87 -7.44
C SER A 186 3.08 7.01 -8.27
N ARG A 187 3.71 8.19 -8.18
CA ARG A 187 5.05 8.45 -8.72
C ARG A 187 6.10 7.49 -8.15
N ASP A 188 7.24 7.45 -8.83
CA ASP A 188 8.40 6.68 -8.38
C ASP A 188 8.94 7.21 -7.05
N THR A 189 9.36 6.30 -6.18
CA THR A 189 10.30 6.59 -5.10
C THR A 189 11.61 7.13 -5.69
N LEU A 190 12.31 7.98 -4.95
CA LEU A 190 13.48 8.68 -5.48
C LEU A 190 14.59 7.69 -5.85
N VAL A 191 15.13 7.86 -7.06
CA VAL A 191 16.25 7.05 -7.57
C VAL A 191 17.60 7.62 -7.11
N TRP A 192 18.58 6.73 -6.90
CA TRP A 192 19.88 7.01 -6.29
C TRP A 192 20.63 8.22 -6.87
N ASN A 193 20.56 8.44 -8.19
CA ASN A 193 21.41 9.40 -8.89
C ASN A 193 20.63 10.49 -9.63
N SER A 194 19.35 10.70 -9.31
CA SER A 194 18.54 11.70 -10.02
C SER A 194 17.52 12.36 -9.11
N THR A 195 17.81 13.61 -8.76
CA THR A 195 16.80 14.58 -8.31
C THR A 195 16.19 15.32 -9.50
N ASN A 196 16.54 14.97 -10.75
CA ASN A 196 16.16 15.79 -11.92
C ASN A 196 14.66 15.75 -12.23
N TYR A 197 13.97 14.65 -11.91
CA TYR A 197 12.52 14.52 -12.10
C TYR A 197 11.72 15.00 -10.88
N TRP A 198 12.38 15.12 -9.72
CA TRP A 198 11.79 15.59 -8.47
C TRP A 198 12.81 16.47 -7.72
N PRO A 199 13.04 17.70 -8.23
CA PRO A 199 13.99 18.60 -7.59
C PRO A 199 13.45 19.02 -6.21
N ASP A 200 14.36 19.22 -5.27
CA ASP A 200 14.10 19.78 -3.94
C ASP A 200 13.38 18.88 -2.92
N ILE A 201 13.42 17.55 -3.10
CA ILE A 201 12.98 16.59 -2.08
C ILE A 201 14.11 15.62 -1.68
N THR A 202 14.03 15.08 -0.47
CA THR A 202 14.90 14.00 0.01
C THR A 202 14.38 12.61 -0.39
N GLY A 203 15.22 11.59 -0.29
CA GLY A 203 14.77 10.20 -0.40
C GLY A 203 13.64 9.89 0.57
N TRP A 204 13.71 10.36 1.82
CA TRP A 204 12.66 10.12 2.81
C TRP A 204 11.34 10.82 2.48
N ASP A 205 11.39 12.03 1.92
CA ASP A 205 10.19 12.72 1.42
C ASP A 205 9.47 11.90 0.34
N SER A 206 10.23 11.23 -0.54
CA SER A 206 9.66 10.35 -1.55
C SER A 206 8.98 9.11 -0.94
N VAL A 207 9.58 8.52 0.10
CA VAL A 207 8.99 7.38 0.82
C VAL A 207 7.69 7.80 1.50
N LEU A 208 7.68 8.97 2.16
CA LEU A 208 6.48 9.49 2.82
C LEU A 208 5.38 9.90 1.83
N PHE A 209 5.73 10.39 0.64
CA PHE A 209 4.75 10.64 -0.41
C PHE A 209 4.08 9.33 -0.86
N ASN A 210 4.86 8.30 -1.21
CA ASN A 210 4.32 7.02 -1.64
C ASN A 210 3.50 6.33 -0.53
N TYR A 211 3.94 6.44 0.73
CA TYR A 211 3.15 6.02 1.89
C TYR A 211 1.82 6.78 1.99
N GLY A 212 1.84 8.10 1.77
CA GLY A 212 0.64 8.96 1.79
C GLY A 212 -0.38 8.62 0.71
N GLU A 213 0.08 8.22 -0.48
CA GLU A 213 -0.79 7.73 -1.55
C GLU A 213 -1.31 6.31 -1.25
N GLU A 214 -0.47 5.45 -0.69
CA GLU A 214 -0.82 4.07 -0.34
C GLU A 214 -1.96 4.01 0.68
N VAL A 215 -1.95 4.83 1.73
CA VAL A 215 -2.98 4.81 2.79
C VAL A 215 -4.40 5.13 2.29
N LEU A 216 -4.53 5.64 1.06
CA LEU A 216 -5.82 5.92 0.41
C LEU A 216 -6.50 4.64 -0.13
N LEU A 217 -5.75 3.54 -0.27
CA LEU A 217 -6.07 2.45 -1.19
C LEU A 217 -6.48 1.13 -0.55
N ALA A 218 -6.58 1.07 0.78
CA ALA A 218 -6.87 -0.16 1.53
C ALA A 218 -8.13 -0.90 1.03
N ARG A 219 -9.13 -0.18 0.49
CA ARG A 219 -10.37 -0.75 -0.06
C ARG A 219 -10.19 -1.62 -1.31
N PHE A 220 -9.05 -1.51 -2.01
CA PHE A 220 -8.75 -2.29 -3.21
C PHE A 220 -7.94 -3.55 -2.92
N GLN A 221 -7.17 -3.55 -1.83
CA GLN A 221 -6.26 -4.63 -1.50
C GLN A 221 -7.00 -5.89 -1.01
N ARG A 222 -6.66 -7.06 -1.58
CA ARG A 222 -7.33 -8.32 -1.32
C ARG A 222 -6.45 -9.51 -1.73
N PRO A 223 -6.71 -10.74 -1.27
CA PRO A 223 -6.02 -11.91 -1.79
C PRO A 223 -6.01 -11.94 -3.33
N GLY A 224 -4.81 -12.00 -3.90
CA GLY A 224 -4.59 -11.95 -5.35
C GLY A 224 -4.30 -10.56 -5.93
N TYR A 225 -4.41 -9.46 -5.16
CA TYR A 225 -4.02 -8.11 -5.57
C TYR A 225 -3.48 -7.29 -4.39
N VAL A 226 -2.30 -6.69 -4.58
CA VAL A 226 -1.71 -5.74 -3.62
C VAL A 226 -1.48 -4.37 -4.26
N ASN A 227 -1.65 -3.31 -3.48
CA ASN A 227 -1.22 -1.98 -3.90
C ASN A 227 0.31 -1.92 -3.84
N ASP A 228 0.93 -1.24 -4.80
CA ASP A 228 2.38 -1.15 -4.92
C ASP A 228 2.85 0.31 -4.72
N PRO A 229 3.35 0.66 -3.51
CA PRO A 229 3.92 1.96 -3.22
C PRO A 229 5.36 2.12 -3.74
N ASP A 230 5.82 1.24 -4.64
CA ASP A 230 7.14 1.25 -5.27
C ASP A 230 8.26 0.63 -4.43
N PHE A 231 9.50 0.72 -4.93
CA PHE A 231 10.66 -0.02 -4.44
C PHE A 231 11.17 0.40 -3.05
N LEU A 232 11.74 -0.59 -2.35
CA LEU A 232 12.57 -0.39 -1.17
C LEU A 232 13.99 0.04 -1.60
N ASN A 233 14.22 1.35 -1.70
CA ASN A 233 15.51 1.99 -1.99
C ASN A 233 16.36 2.22 -0.72
N VAL A 234 16.44 1.22 0.15
CA VAL A 234 16.96 1.38 1.53
C VAL A 234 18.42 1.82 1.64
N ASP A 235 19.24 1.69 0.61
CA ASP A 235 20.62 2.23 0.67
C ASP A 235 20.69 3.72 0.37
N HIS A 236 19.61 4.36 -0.14
CA HIS A 236 19.63 5.74 -0.63
C HIS A 236 20.42 6.67 0.31
N PHE A 237 21.33 7.45 -0.28
CA PHE A 237 22.46 8.06 0.43
C PHE A 237 22.06 9.07 1.51
N ASP A 238 20.85 9.62 1.42
CA ASP A 238 20.31 10.62 2.36
C ASP A 238 19.39 10.01 3.43
N HIS A 239 19.16 8.70 3.42
CA HIS A 239 18.44 8.02 4.49
C HIS A 239 19.28 7.88 5.77
N THR A 240 18.66 8.20 6.90
CA THR A 240 19.12 7.78 8.23
C THR A 240 18.80 6.30 8.47
N ASP A 241 19.48 5.67 9.44
CA ASP A 241 19.21 4.26 9.76
C ASP A 241 17.78 4.02 10.26
N ASP A 242 17.18 5.00 10.95
CA ASP A 242 15.79 4.93 11.41
C ASP A 242 14.80 5.02 10.24
N GLU A 243 15.05 5.89 9.25
CA GLU A 243 14.24 5.99 8.03
C GLU A 243 14.30 4.71 7.20
N ARG A 244 15.48 4.08 7.06
CA ARG A 244 15.64 2.78 6.37
C ARG A 244 14.78 1.69 7.00
N ARG A 245 14.85 1.60 8.34
CA ARG A 245 14.05 0.64 9.12
C ARG A 245 12.55 0.95 8.98
N SER A 246 12.17 2.22 9.09
CA SER A 246 10.79 2.66 8.95
C SER A 246 10.21 2.40 7.56
N HIS A 247 10.98 2.62 6.50
CA HIS A 247 10.57 2.29 5.13
C HIS A 247 10.17 0.81 5.03
N PHE A 248 11.04 -0.10 5.51
CA PHE A 248 10.74 -1.54 5.53
C PHE A 248 9.54 -1.90 6.41
N ALA A 249 9.41 -1.30 7.61
CA ALA A 249 8.31 -1.56 8.52
C ALA A 249 6.95 -1.05 8.01
N LEU A 250 6.92 0.10 7.34
CA LEU A 250 5.70 0.65 6.75
C LEU A 250 5.21 -0.25 5.61
N TRP A 251 6.08 -0.61 4.66
CA TRP A 251 5.72 -1.54 3.57
C TRP A 251 5.27 -2.89 4.13
N SER A 252 5.93 -3.36 5.20
CA SER A 252 5.54 -4.59 5.88
C SER A 252 4.14 -4.49 6.49
N SER A 253 3.85 -3.39 7.17
CA SER A 253 2.54 -3.14 7.80
C SER A 253 1.43 -3.04 6.76
N LEU A 254 1.70 -2.44 5.59
CA LEU A 254 0.76 -2.25 4.48
C LEU A 254 0.54 -3.54 3.66
N SER A 255 1.33 -4.60 3.88
CA SER A 255 1.37 -5.79 3.02
C SER A 255 1.77 -5.48 1.56
N ALA A 256 2.55 -4.41 1.37
CA ALA A 256 3.06 -3.98 0.08
C ALA A 256 4.12 -4.95 -0.48
N PRO A 257 4.39 -4.94 -1.80
CA PRO A 257 5.53 -5.65 -2.37
C PRO A 257 6.86 -5.23 -1.73
N LEU A 258 7.56 -6.17 -1.08
CA LEU A 258 8.94 -5.93 -0.61
C LEU A 258 9.92 -6.19 -1.77
N ILE A 259 10.06 -5.23 -2.67
CA ILE A 259 10.99 -5.29 -3.82
C ILE A 259 12.16 -4.34 -3.54
N LEU A 260 13.33 -4.93 -3.30
CA LEU A 260 14.57 -4.22 -3.04
C LEU A 260 15.09 -3.57 -4.33
N SER A 261 15.46 -2.29 -4.27
CA SER A 261 16.22 -1.64 -5.35
C SER A 261 17.41 -0.87 -4.78
N THR A 262 18.49 -1.61 -4.55
CA THR A 262 19.58 -1.22 -3.66
C THR A 262 20.85 -2.03 -3.97
N ASP A 263 22.02 -1.59 -3.51
CA ASP A 263 23.29 -2.31 -3.69
C ASP A 263 23.43 -3.52 -2.76
N VAL A 264 22.83 -4.64 -3.18
CA VAL A 264 22.82 -5.89 -2.41
C VAL A 264 24.23 -6.42 -2.11
N LEU A 265 25.20 -6.22 -3.01
CA LEU A 265 26.57 -6.71 -2.81
C LEU A 265 27.20 -6.07 -1.56
N ASN A 266 27.01 -4.75 -1.45
CA ASN A 266 27.60 -3.93 -0.39
C ASN A 266 26.69 -3.72 0.83
N MET A 267 25.53 -4.38 0.88
CA MET A 267 24.67 -4.38 2.07
C MET A 267 25.45 -4.74 3.34
N THR A 268 25.31 -3.88 4.33
CA THR A 268 25.83 -4.05 5.68
C THR A 268 25.09 -5.16 6.44
N ALA A 269 25.68 -5.66 7.53
CA ALA A 269 25.03 -6.64 8.38
C ALA A 269 23.72 -6.11 9.00
N VAL A 270 23.68 -4.81 9.32
CA VAL A 270 22.49 -4.16 9.89
C VAL A 270 21.35 -4.10 8.88
N GLU A 271 21.64 -3.82 7.61
CA GLU A 271 20.63 -3.86 6.54
C GLU A 271 20.07 -5.25 6.32
N VAL A 272 20.94 -6.25 6.25
CA VAL A 272 20.51 -7.65 6.15
C VAL A 272 19.66 -8.05 7.35
N GLU A 273 20.02 -7.64 8.56
CA GLU A 273 19.28 -7.96 9.78
C GLU A 273 17.82 -7.49 9.72
N TYR A 274 17.57 -6.20 9.43
CA TYR A 274 16.19 -5.73 9.39
C TYR A 274 15.44 -6.21 8.16
N LEU A 275 16.08 -6.31 6.99
CA LEU A 275 15.44 -6.82 5.76
C LEU A 275 15.08 -8.30 5.88
N THR A 276 15.75 -9.06 6.75
CA THR A 276 15.42 -10.47 7.03
C THR A 276 14.63 -10.68 8.31
N ASN A 277 14.11 -9.60 8.92
CA ASN A 277 13.30 -9.68 10.13
C ASN A 277 12.04 -10.53 9.87
N ARG A 278 12.03 -11.74 10.43
CA ARG A 278 10.98 -12.74 10.19
C ARG A 278 9.62 -12.32 10.70
N ASP A 279 9.56 -11.50 11.76
CA ASP A 279 8.28 -11.06 12.32
C ASP A 279 7.62 -10.02 11.42
N LEU A 280 8.38 -9.05 10.91
CA LEU A 280 7.87 -8.06 9.95
C LEU A 280 7.52 -8.70 8.60
N ILE A 281 8.33 -9.64 8.11
CA ILE A 281 8.00 -10.41 6.90
C ILE A 281 6.72 -11.21 7.09
N ALA A 282 6.52 -11.86 8.25
CA ALA A 282 5.29 -12.60 8.52
C ALA A 282 4.05 -11.69 8.53
N VAL A 283 4.19 -10.45 9.01
CA VAL A 283 3.13 -9.43 8.95
C VAL A 283 2.87 -8.98 7.51
N ASN A 284 3.91 -8.80 6.70
CA ASN A 284 3.79 -8.43 5.30
C ASN A 284 3.13 -9.53 4.45
N GLN A 285 3.49 -10.79 4.72
CA GLN A 285 3.03 -11.97 4.00
C GLN A 285 1.79 -12.61 4.64
N ASP A 286 1.05 -11.88 5.48
CA ASP A 286 -0.14 -12.41 6.15
C ASP A 286 -1.22 -12.82 5.13
N PRO A 287 -1.84 -14.01 5.25
CA PRO A 287 -2.82 -14.52 4.29
C PRO A 287 -4.09 -13.69 4.11
N LEU A 288 -4.43 -12.79 5.05
CA LEU A 288 -5.56 -11.88 4.85
C LEU A 288 -5.26 -10.82 3.79
N VAL A 289 -3.98 -10.54 3.53
CA VAL A 289 -3.53 -9.48 2.61
C VAL A 289 -4.12 -8.12 2.99
N GLN A 290 -4.51 -7.92 4.25
CA GLN A 290 -5.05 -6.64 4.68
C GLN A 290 -3.98 -5.56 4.64
N GLN A 291 -4.34 -4.39 4.12
CA GLN A 291 -3.52 -3.19 4.26
C GLN A 291 -3.80 -2.57 5.64
N ALA A 292 -2.77 -2.15 6.36
CA ALA A 292 -2.97 -1.36 7.57
C ALA A 292 -3.58 0.01 7.22
N THR A 293 -4.60 0.41 7.97
CA THR A 293 -5.28 1.71 7.79
C THR A 293 -4.98 2.65 8.94
N LEU A 294 -5.02 3.95 8.68
CA LEU A 294 -4.87 5.00 9.68
C LEU A 294 -5.94 4.92 10.76
N VAL A 295 -5.49 4.75 11.99
CA VAL A 295 -6.27 4.85 13.22
C VAL A 295 -6.40 6.31 13.65
N SER A 296 -5.28 7.02 13.63
CA SER A 296 -5.18 8.44 13.95
C SER A 296 -3.92 9.01 13.33
N GLN A 297 -3.99 10.29 12.95
CA GLN A 297 -2.88 11.06 12.39
C GLN A 297 -2.93 12.50 12.91
N ASP A 298 -1.76 13.05 13.20
CA ASP A 298 -1.54 14.48 13.38
C ASP A 298 -0.23 14.92 12.68
N GLY A 299 0.32 16.09 13.04
CA GLY A 299 1.57 16.60 12.46
C GLY A 299 2.84 15.87 12.90
N THR A 300 2.76 14.91 13.83
CA THR A 300 3.90 14.18 14.41
C THR A 300 3.70 12.67 14.36
N TRP A 301 2.50 12.15 14.65
CA TRP A 301 2.27 10.73 14.84
C TRP A 301 1.23 10.18 13.87
N ASP A 302 1.58 9.07 13.23
CA ASP A 302 0.63 8.21 12.56
C ASP A 302 0.50 6.90 13.34
N VAL A 303 -0.73 6.45 13.57
CA VAL A 303 -1.02 5.11 14.12
C VAL A 303 -1.79 4.35 13.06
N LEU A 304 -1.32 3.16 12.70
CA LEU A 304 -1.96 2.25 11.77
C LEU A 304 -2.26 0.92 12.43
N THR A 305 -3.23 0.20 11.89
CA THR A 305 -3.58 -1.13 12.38
C THR A 305 -4.14 -2.02 11.29
N LYS A 306 -3.95 -3.33 11.42
CA LYS A 306 -4.64 -4.38 10.66
C LYS A 306 -4.81 -5.64 11.50
N SER A 307 -5.73 -6.48 11.10
CA SER A 307 -5.86 -7.82 11.68
C SER A 307 -5.00 -8.81 10.91
N LEU A 308 -4.51 -9.82 11.60
CA LEU A 308 -3.74 -10.92 11.02
C LEU A 308 -4.60 -12.18 10.94
N TYR A 309 -4.29 -13.08 10.00
CA TYR A 309 -5.10 -14.27 9.70
C TYR A 309 -5.32 -15.16 10.93
N ASN A 310 -4.33 -15.23 11.81
CA ASN A 310 -4.40 -16.04 13.03
C ASN A 310 -5.21 -15.41 14.17
N GLY A 311 -5.84 -14.25 13.94
CA GLY A 311 -6.63 -13.54 14.95
C GLY A 311 -5.85 -12.52 15.78
N ASP A 312 -4.56 -12.31 15.48
CA ASP A 312 -3.77 -11.27 16.12
C ASP A 312 -4.07 -9.88 15.53
N ARG A 313 -3.62 -8.85 16.25
CA ARG A 313 -3.75 -7.45 15.83
C ARG A 313 -2.38 -6.82 15.68
N LEU A 314 -2.15 -6.15 14.55
CA LEU A 314 -0.97 -5.31 14.33
C LEU A 314 -1.25 -3.87 14.74
N VAL A 315 -0.28 -3.24 15.40
CA VAL A 315 -0.24 -1.79 15.61
C VAL A 315 1.11 -1.28 15.12
N THR A 316 1.07 -0.26 14.25
CA THR A 316 2.26 0.43 13.75
C THR A 316 2.16 1.89 14.12
N VAL A 317 3.19 2.42 14.78
CA VAL A 317 3.33 3.84 15.11
C VAL A 317 4.48 4.39 14.29
N LEU A 318 4.25 5.46 13.54
CA LEU A 318 5.27 6.21 12.82
C LEU A 318 5.42 7.59 13.47
N ASN A 319 6.66 7.96 13.78
CA ASN A 319 7.02 9.30 14.21
C ASN A 319 7.48 10.12 13.01
N ARG A 320 6.61 10.98 12.48
CA ARG A 320 6.93 11.94 11.42
C ARG A 320 7.65 13.20 11.93
N GLY A 321 7.79 13.33 13.25
CA GLY A 321 8.43 14.48 13.88
C GLY A 321 9.96 14.42 13.88
N ASN A 322 10.55 15.57 14.21
CA ASN A 322 12.00 15.80 14.23
C ASN A 322 12.70 15.32 15.52
N PHE A 323 11.97 14.73 16.46
CA PHE A 323 12.49 14.32 17.77
C PHE A 323 11.93 12.97 18.18
N SER A 324 12.71 12.20 18.93
CA SER A 324 12.22 10.97 19.55
C SER A 324 11.13 11.26 20.59
N GLY A 325 10.17 10.36 20.74
CA GLY A 325 9.08 10.52 21.69
C GLY A 325 8.33 9.24 22.02
N ASP A 326 7.40 9.39 22.96
CA ASP A 326 6.51 8.32 23.41
C ASP A 326 5.08 8.61 22.94
N LEU A 327 4.34 7.58 22.56
CA LEU A 327 2.93 7.66 22.21
C LEU A 327 2.12 6.59 22.92
N SER A 328 1.06 6.99 23.62
CA SER A 328 0.08 6.06 24.18
C SER A 328 -1.05 5.81 23.19
N VAL A 329 -1.31 4.55 22.89
CA VAL A 329 -2.35 4.06 21.97
C VAL A 329 -3.42 3.30 22.77
N PRO A 330 -4.59 3.92 23.02
CA PRO A 330 -5.67 3.27 23.76
C PRO A 330 -6.25 2.04 23.04
N TRP A 331 -6.74 1.06 23.80
CA TRP A 331 -7.38 -0.15 23.27
C TRP A 331 -8.54 0.13 22.32
N ALA A 332 -9.38 1.10 22.67
CA ALA A 332 -10.51 1.50 21.84
C ALA A 332 -10.07 1.98 20.45
N ARG A 333 -8.92 2.66 20.33
CA ARG A 333 -8.42 3.17 19.04
C ARG A 333 -8.05 2.05 18.07
N ILE A 334 -7.56 0.93 18.58
CA ILE A 334 -7.17 -0.23 17.76
C ILE A 334 -8.29 -1.28 17.64
N GLY A 335 -9.48 -0.94 18.12
CA GLY A 335 -10.70 -1.73 17.96
C GLY A 335 -11.00 -2.71 19.09
N ILE A 336 -10.26 -2.67 20.20
CA ILE A 336 -10.45 -3.57 21.34
C ILE A 336 -11.39 -2.91 22.36
N PHE A 337 -12.56 -3.51 22.57
CA PHE A 337 -13.61 -3.03 23.48
C PHE A 337 -13.98 -4.13 24.48
N PRO A 338 -13.32 -4.20 25.64
CA PRO A 338 -13.49 -5.31 26.60
C PRO A 338 -14.92 -5.43 27.15
N ASP A 339 -15.64 -4.32 27.26
CA ASP A 339 -17.02 -4.29 27.74
C ASP A 339 -18.04 -4.77 26.69
N ASP A 340 -17.67 -4.74 25.39
CA ASP A 340 -18.56 -5.06 24.27
C ASP A 340 -18.24 -6.42 23.63
N LEU A 341 -16.98 -6.85 23.65
CA LEU A 341 -16.48 -8.05 22.96
C LEU A 341 -15.74 -8.98 23.93
N PRO A 342 -15.89 -10.31 23.76
CA PRO A 342 -15.06 -11.28 24.49
C PRO A 342 -13.57 -10.99 24.29
N THR A 343 -12.91 -10.62 25.38
CA THR A 343 -11.50 -10.20 25.40
C THR A 343 -10.80 -10.91 26.55
N PRO A 344 -9.57 -11.44 26.38
CA PRO A 344 -8.83 -12.06 27.47
C PRO A 344 -8.46 -11.04 28.56
N ASP A 345 -8.25 -11.51 29.79
CA ASP A 345 -7.84 -10.66 30.94
C ASP A 345 -6.48 -9.97 30.74
N SER A 346 -5.70 -10.44 29.77
CA SER A 346 -4.42 -9.87 29.36
C SER A 346 -4.16 -10.07 27.88
N ILE A 347 -3.30 -9.22 27.32
CA ILE A 347 -2.84 -9.26 25.93
C ILE A 347 -1.32 -9.39 25.94
N VAL A 348 -0.78 -10.28 25.12
CA VAL A 348 0.66 -10.36 24.87
C VAL A 348 1.01 -9.41 23.73
N VAL A 349 1.86 -8.43 24.00
CA VAL A 349 2.38 -7.48 23.01
C VAL A 349 3.82 -7.83 22.72
N LYS A 350 4.11 -8.15 21.46
CA LYS A 350 5.46 -8.35 20.96
C LYS A 350 5.92 -7.10 20.21
N ASP A 351 7.04 -6.52 20.61
CA ASP A 351 7.75 -5.52 19.80
C ASP A 351 8.47 -6.24 18.66
N LEU A 352 8.15 -5.91 17.40
CA LEU A 352 8.69 -6.60 16.23
C LEU A 352 10.09 -6.12 15.85
N TRP A 353 10.58 -5.03 16.45
CA TRP A 353 11.97 -4.59 16.32
C TRP A 353 12.85 -5.20 17.39
N ALA A 354 12.46 -5.10 18.66
CA ALA A 354 13.25 -5.62 19.77
C ALA A 354 13.13 -7.15 19.93
N GLY A 355 12.00 -7.73 19.49
CA GLY A 355 11.66 -9.14 19.67
C GLY A 355 11.12 -9.49 21.06
N ASP A 356 11.09 -8.53 21.98
CA ASP A 356 10.64 -8.70 23.36
C ASP A 356 9.11 -8.78 23.45
N ASN A 357 8.64 -9.59 24.40
CA ASN A 357 7.22 -9.71 24.74
C ASN A 357 6.94 -9.07 26.09
N ILE A 358 5.86 -8.31 26.16
CA ILE A 358 5.25 -7.86 27.42
C ILE A 358 3.82 -8.39 27.50
N THR A 359 3.36 -8.70 28.70
CA THR A 359 1.95 -9.05 28.95
C THR A 359 1.30 -7.88 29.66
N LEU A 360 0.30 -7.28 29.04
CA LEU A 360 -0.46 -6.17 29.58
C LEU A 360 -1.82 -6.68 30.05
N SER A 361 -2.25 -6.27 31.25
CA SER A 361 -3.63 -6.52 31.68
C SER A 361 -4.59 -5.76 30.76
N ILE A 362 -5.74 -6.34 30.45
CA ILE A 362 -6.76 -5.64 29.66
C ILE A 362 -7.31 -4.40 30.37
N ASN A 363 -7.15 -4.33 31.70
CA ASN A 363 -7.47 -3.16 32.51
C ASN A 363 -6.42 -2.02 32.37
N SER A 364 -5.31 -2.24 31.65
CA SER A 364 -4.47 -1.11 31.22
C SER A 364 -5.26 -0.26 30.23
N THR A 365 -4.95 1.04 30.14
CA THR A 365 -5.67 1.94 29.24
C THR A 365 -5.27 1.80 27.77
N GLY A 366 -4.21 1.05 27.46
CA GLY A 366 -3.65 0.92 26.14
C GLY A 366 -2.24 0.33 26.12
N LEU A 367 -1.60 0.46 24.96
CA LEU A 367 -0.18 0.24 24.70
C LEU A 367 0.56 1.58 24.72
N THR A 368 1.79 1.62 25.23
CA THR A 368 2.69 2.77 25.05
C THR A 368 3.84 2.36 24.14
N ALA A 369 3.96 3.05 23.01
CA ALA A 369 5.13 3.00 22.13
C ALA A 369 6.16 3.99 22.67
N SER A 370 7.25 3.51 23.26
CA SER A 370 8.23 4.33 23.96
C SER A 370 9.52 4.50 23.16
N GLY A 371 10.09 5.71 23.18
CA GLY A 371 11.39 6.02 22.61
C GLY A 371 11.44 5.90 21.09
N ILE A 372 10.32 6.11 20.39
CA ILE A 372 10.29 6.00 18.92
C ILE A 372 11.16 7.13 18.35
N PRO A 373 12.24 6.84 17.61
CA PRO A 373 13.14 7.86 17.07
C PRO A 373 12.42 8.83 16.12
N SER A 374 13.05 9.96 15.82
CA SER A 374 12.59 10.81 14.72
C SER A 374 12.60 10.00 13.42
N HIS A 375 11.50 10.05 12.66
CA HIS A 375 11.29 9.25 11.45
C HIS A 375 11.34 7.73 11.70
N GLY A 376 11.27 7.31 12.96
CA GLY A 376 11.28 5.93 13.41
C GLY A 376 9.88 5.32 13.47
N THR A 377 9.84 3.99 13.56
CA THR A 377 8.61 3.22 13.73
C THR A 377 8.65 2.33 14.97
N GLY A 378 7.54 2.24 15.68
CA GLY A 378 7.26 1.16 16.63
C GLY A 378 6.25 0.21 16.01
N VAL A 379 6.57 -1.09 15.92
CA VAL A 379 5.67 -2.09 15.34
C VAL A 379 5.40 -3.18 16.35
N TYR A 380 4.13 -3.40 16.66
CA TYR A 380 3.68 -4.25 17.74
C TYR A 380 2.67 -5.27 17.26
N ARG A 381 2.88 -6.53 17.61
CA ARG A 381 1.91 -7.61 17.41
C ARG A 381 1.24 -7.94 18.74
N LEU A 382 -0.07 -7.75 18.79
CA LEU A 382 -0.90 -8.09 19.93
C LEU A 382 -1.52 -9.46 19.68
N SER A 383 -1.39 -10.35 20.65
CA SER A 383 -1.90 -11.72 20.57
C SER A 383 -2.62 -12.12 21.85
N ASN A 384 -3.53 -13.08 21.73
CA ASN A 384 -4.18 -13.69 22.87
C ASN A 384 -3.17 -14.59 23.62
N PRO A 385 -3.06 -14.52 24.97
CA PRO A 385 -2.22 -15.44 25.74
C PRO A 385 -2.57 -16.91 25.54
N SER A 386 -3.85 -17.22 25.29
CA SER A 386 -4.31 -18.54 24.93
C SER A 386 -4.04 -18.80 23.45
N LEU A 387 -3.09 -19.69 23.16
CA LEU A 387 -2.69 -20.02 21.79
C LEU A 387 -3.89 -20.50 20.96
N GLY A 388 -4.15 -19.81 19.85
CA GLY A 388 -5.22 -20.16 18.90
C GLY A 388 -6.52 -19.37 19.09
N ASP A 389 -6.64 -18.58 20.16
CA ASP A 389 -7.76 -17.66 20.35
C ASP A 389 -7.48 -16.30 19.68
N ALA A 390 -8.51 -15.71 19.06
CA ALA A 390 -8.39 -14.42 18.39
C ALA A 390 -8.61 -13.23 19.35
N ILE A 391 -7.97 -12.10 19.05
CA ILE A 391 -8.37 -10.79 19.58
C ILE A 391 -9.56 -10.31 18.76
N ARG A 392 -10.73 -10.23 19.40
CA ARG A 392 -11.93 -9.71 18.75
C ARG A 392 -11.86 -8.18 18.70
N THR A 393 -12.11 -7.61 17.52
CA THR A 393 -12.06 -6.17 17.32
C THR A 393 -13.25 -5.66 16.52
N TYR A 394 -13.65 -4.41 16.76
CA TYR A 394 -14.44 -3.65 15.78
C TYR A 394 -13.51 -2.85 14.86
N PRO A 395 -13.78 -2.77 13.55
CA PRO A 395 -13.10 -1.83 12.67
C PRO A 395 -13.16 -0.42 13.26
N THR A 396 -11.99 0.12 13.58
CA THR A 396 -11.86 1.41 14.28
C THR A 396 -10.67 2.17 13.71
N GLY A 397 -10.88 3.45 13.41
CA GLY A 397 -9.85 4.33 12.86
C GLY A 397 -10.43 5.59 12.23
N MET A 398 -9.66 6.26 11.38
CA MET A 398 -10.09 7.48 10.71
C MET A 398 -11.13 7.20 9.61
N ILE A 399 -12.04 8.14 9.42
CA ILE A 399 -12.78 8.33 8.18
C ILE A 399 -12.30 9.66 7.60
N PHE A 400 -11.73 9.64 6.40
CA PHE A 400 -11.16 10.83 5.79
C PHE A 400 -11.40 10.86 4.28
N ASN A 401 -11.50 12.04 3.70
CA ASN A 401 -11.63 12.23 2.27
C ASN A 401 -10.26 11.98 1.60
N THR A 402 -10.22 11.14 0.56
CA THR A 402 -8.93 10.72 -0.04
C THR A 402 -8.31 11.74 -0.98
N TYR A 403 -9.02 12.82 -1.33
CA TYR A 403 -8.50 13.94 -2.10
C TYR A 403 -7.97 15.06 -1.19
N SER A 404 -8.79 15.55 -0.26
CA SER A 404 -8.42 16.67 0.63
C SER A 404 -7.55 16.25 1.81
N LEU A 405 -7.57 14.95 2.15
CA LEU A 405 -6.99 14.38 3.38
C LEU A 405 -7.59 14.92 4.68
N HIS A 406 -8.73 15.61 4.60
CA HIS A 406 -9.45 16.06 5.78
C HIS A 406 -10.16 14.91 6.49
N CYS A 407 -10.08 14.92 7.82
CA CYS A 407 -10.71 13.97 8.72
C CYS A 407 -12.17 14.35 9.02
N LEU A 408 -13.06 13.36 8.94
CA LEU A 408 -14.41 13.47 9.48
C LEU A 408 -14.30 13.60 11.01
N THR A 409 -14.89 14.65 11.55
CA THR A 409 -14.67 15.09 12.94
C THR A 409 -16.01 15.29 13.62
N ASP A 410 -16.25 14.55 14.70
CA ASP A 410 -17.40 14.74 15.58
C ASP A 410 -17.20 15.92 16.55
N SER A 411 -18.21 16.30 17.29
CA SER A 411 -18.13 17.29 18.36
C SER A 411 -19.04 16.93 19.52
N THR A 412 -18.84 17.56 20.67
CA THR A 412 -19.66 17.33 21.87
C THR A 412 -21.13 17.72 21.68
N SER A 413 -21.45 18.56 20.69
CA SER A 413 -22.82 18.91 20.31
C SER A 413 -23.46 17.97 19.29
N GLY A 414 -22.70 17.01 18.76
CA GLY A 414 -23.12 16.12 17.68
C GLY A 414 -23.04 16.73 16.28
N SER A 415 -22.46 17.93 16.13
CA SER A 415 -22.11 18.47 14.81
C SER A 415 -20.93 17.70 14.23
N VAL A 416 -21.02 17.33 12.96
CA VAL A 416 -19.95 16.61 12.26
C VAL A 416 -19.40 17.49 11.13
N THR A 417 -18.08 17.58 11.05
CA THR A 417 -17.35 18.47 10.12
C THR A 417 -16.19 17.76 9.46
N TRP A 418 -15.71 18.30 8.35
CA TRP A 418 -14.41 18.01 7.78
C TRP A 418 -13.37 19.01 8.29
N GLY A 419 -12.11 18.59 8.40
CA GLY A 419 -10.98 19.47 8.71
C GLY A 419 -9.67 18.71 8.92
N ASN A 420 -8.63 19.44 9.30
CA ASN A 420 -7.31 18.85 9.55
C ASN A 420 -7.36 17.71 10.57
N CYS A 421 -6.57 16.66 10.33
CA CYS A 421 -6.39 15.57 11.27
C CYS A 421 -5.54 16.04 12.47
N THR A 422 -6.04 15.77 13.67
CA THR A 422 -5.52 16.22 14.97
C THR A 422 -5.29 15.07 15.94
N ALA A 423 -5.42 13.84 15.46
CA ALA A 423 -5.43 12.62 16.25
C ALA A 423 -6.40 12.63 17.46
N SER A 424 -7.45 13.45 17.44
CA SER A 424 -8.44 13.49 18.54
C SER A 424 -9.41 12.31 18.49
N ASP A 425 -9.99 11.93 19.64
CA ASP A 425 -11.02 10.86 19.69
C ASP A 425 -12.31 11.23 18.91
N ALA A 426 -12.48 12.50 18.57
CA ALA A 426 -13.55 12.97 17.68
C ALA A 426 -13.35 12.54 16.22
N GLN A 427 -12.13 12.18 15.84
CA GLN A 427 -11.74 11.77 14.48
C GLN A 427 -11.49 10.26 14.36
N VAL A 428 -11.66 9.52 15.45
CA VAL A 428 -11.55 8.06 15.47
C VAL A 428 -12.96 7.48 15.54
N TRP A 429 -13.32 6.69 14.54
CA TRP A 429 -14.66 6.17 14.33
C TRP A 429 -14.66 4.66 14.42
N ARG A 430 -15.59 4.12 15.22
CA ARG A 430 -15.93 2.70 15.27
C ARG A 430 -17.02 2.42 14.25
N VAL A 431 -16.76 1.50 13.34
CA VAL A 431 -17.74 1.00 12.37
C VAL A 431 -18.26 -0.34 12.86
N ARG A 432 -19.57 -0.41 13.12
CA ARG A 432 -20.21 -1.61 13.67
C ARG A 432 -20.67 -2.55 12.53
N PRO A 433 -20.80 -3.86 12.80
CA PRO A 433 -21.26 -4.83 11.79
C PRO A 433 -22.68 -4.60 11.25
N ASP A 434 -23.51 -3.84 11.97
CA ASP A 434 -24.86 -3.45 11.54
C ASP A 434 -24.87 -2.15 10.71
N GLY A 435 -23.68 -1.58 10.45
CA GLY A 435 -23.46 -0.36 9.70
C GLY A 435 -23.78 0.94 10.41
N HIS A 436 -23.97 0.90 11.73
CA HIS A 436 -23.87 2.11 12.54
C HIS A 436 -22.41 2.52 12.73
N ILE A 437 -22.17 3.83 12.77
CA ILE A 437 -20.83 4.41 12.92
C ILE A 437 -20.89 5.39 14.10
N ASN A 438 -19.97 5.29 15.06
CA ASN A 438 -19.88 6.24 16.18
C ASN A 438 -18.43 6.66 16.43
N SER A 439 -18.21 7.91 16.81
CA SER A 439 -16.88 8.38 17.21
C SER A 439 -16.49 7.80 18.58
N LEU A 440 -15.20 7.86 18.92
CA LEU A 440 -14.74 7.58 20.27
C LEU A 440 -15.06 8.73 21.25
N LEU A 441 -15.32 9.94 20.74
CA LEU A 441 -15.80 11.06 21.55
C LEU A 441 -17.23 10.82 22.07
N ASN A 442 -18.16 10.42 21.19
CA ASN A 442 -19.56 10.21 21.51
C ASN A 442 -19.97 8.75 21.30
N THR A 443 -19.56 7.86 22.19
CA THR A 443 -19.74 6.40 22.03
C THR A 443 -21.20 5.93 21.97
N ASN A 444 -22.13 6.72 22.51
CA ASN A 444 -23.57 6.45 22.56
C ASN A 444 -24.38 7.19 21.47
N ALA A 445 -23.71 7.95 20.59
CA ALA A 445 -24.33 8.63 19.47
C ALA A 445 -23.75 8.10 18.17
N CYS A 446 -24.60 7.89 17.16
CA CYS A 446 -24.17 7.34 15.89
C CYS A 446 -24.41 8.36 14.77
N LEU A 447 -23.57 8.28 13.75
CA LEU A 447 -23.66 9.07 12.53
C LEU A 447 -25.01 8.81 11.85
N THR A 448 -25.76 9.86 11.56
CA THR A 448 -27.06 9.78 10.89
C THR A 448 -27.32 11.02 10.02
N ALA A 449 -28.31 10.92 9.15
CA ALA A 449 -28.73 12.00 8.26
C ALA A 449 -29.71 12.95 8.98
N TRP A 450 -29.42 14.24 8.98
CA TRP A 450 -30.32 15.28 9.50
C TRP A 450 -30.28 16.53 8.64
N LYS A 451 -31.43 16.90 8.04
CA LYS A 451 -31.60 18.12 7.22
C LYS A 451 -30.49 18.30 6.17
N GLY A 452 -30.13 17.22 5.46
CA GLY A 452 -29.10 17.25 4.42
C GLY A 452 -27.66 17.23 4.93
N ASN A 453 -27.43 17.03 6.23
CA ASN A 453 -26.10 16.92 6.83
C ASN A 453 -25.93 15.57 7.53
N ALA A 454 -24.67 15.15 7.70
CA ALA A 454 -24.31 14.11 8.64
C ALA A 454 -24.18 14.72 10.05
N VAL A 455 -24.79 14.06 11.04
CA VAL A 455 -24.73 14.47 12.45
C VAL A 455 -24.52 13.23 13.33
N SER A 456 -23.96 13.42 14.52
CA SER A 456 -23.85 12.38 15.55
C SER A 456 -24.97 12.56 16.56
N HIS A 457 -25.90 11.59 16.64
CA HIS A 457 -27.04 11.70 17.55
C HIS A 457 -27.39 10.33 18.17
N THR A 458 -27.96 10.33 19.37
CA THR A 458 -28.30 9.09 20.10
C THR A 458 -29.34 8.25 19.35
N SER A 459 -30.37 8.88 18.78
CA SER A 459 -31.33 8.19 17.91
C SER A 459 -30.71 7.68 16.60
N GLY A 460 -29.50 8.15 16.26
CA GLY A 460 -28.73 7.59 15.16
C GLY A 460 -28.30 6.15 15.44
N CYS A 461 -28.27 5.71 16.71
CA CYS A 461 -27.96 4.33 17.07
C CYS A 461 -29.20 3.44 17.17
N ASP A 462 -30.40 3.97 16.87
CA ASP A 462 -31.63 3.18 16.92
C ASP A 462 -31.56 2.03 15.90
N ALA A 463 -31.95 0.84 16.35
CA ALA A 463 -31.96 -0.34 15.51
C ALA A 463 -32.87 -0.16 14.28
N GLY A 464 -32.40 -0.62 13.12
CA GLY A 464 -33.11 -0.49 11.84
C GLY A 464 -32.14 -0.15 10.72
N THR A 465 -32.68 0.14 9.53
CA THR A 465 -31.88 0.44 8.35
C THR A 465 -31.77 1.93 8.05
N SER A 466 -32.54 2.79 8.72
CA SER A 466 -32.57 4.23 8.40
C SER A 466 -31.28 4.97 8.78
N ASN A 467 -30.58 4.51 9.81
CA ASN A 467 -29.32 5.12 10.27
C ASN A 467 -28.07 4.30 9.88
N ARG A 468 -28.27 3.22 9.13
CA ARG A 468 -27.19 2.38 8.62
C ARG A 468 -26.44 3.11 7.50
N TRP A 469 -25.13 2.87 7.43
CA TRP A 469 -24.28 3.32 6.34
C TRP A 469 -23.71 2.13 5.56
N ASP A 470 -23.72 2.25 4.24
CA ASP A 470 -23.14 1.32 3.27
C ASP A 470 -21.83 1.89 2.73
N TYR A 471 -20.77 1.07 2.66
CA TYR A 471 -19.49 1.49 2.08
C TYR A 471 -19.16 0.65 0.85
N PHE A 472 -18.84 1.33 -0.25
CA PHE A 472 -18.56 0.68 -1.53
C PHE A 472 -17.09 0.82 -1.91
N VAL A 473 -16.60 -0.08 -2.77
CA VAL A 473 -15.24 -0.02 -3.31
C VAL A 473 -14.94 1.28 -4.08
N SER A 474 -15.98 1.98 -4.54
CA SER A 474 -15.86 3.34 -5.10
C SER A 474 -15.35 4.37 -4.09
N GLY A 475 -15.42 4.07 -2.79
CA GLY A 475 -15.14 4.98 -1.70
C GLY A 475 -16.35 5.77 -1.23
N ASN A 476 -17.52 5.58 -1.84
CA ASN A 476 -18.74 6.22 -1.36
C ASN A 476 -19.21 5.60 -0.03
N LEU A 477 -19.51 6.46 0.95
CA LEU A 477 -20.19 6.09 2.18
C LEU A 477 -21.64 6.61 2.13
N VAL A 478 -22.61 5.71 2.02
CA VAL A 478 -24.00 6.01 1.70
C VAL A 478 -24.90 5.78 2.90
N ASN A 479 -25.68 6.78 3.29
CA ASN A 479 -26.71 6.57 4.31
C ASN A 479 -27.90 5.82 3.70
N ALA A 480 -28.21 4.64 4.23
CA ALA A 480 -29.25 3.76 3.69
C ALA A 480 -30.67 4.33 3.81
N GLY A 481 -30.94 5.18 4.80
CA GLY A 481 -32.26 5.77 5.02
C GLY A 481 -32.63 6.85 3.99
N VAL A 482 -31.66 7.67 3.58
CA VAL A 482 -31.88 8.76 2.61
C VAL A 482 -31.27 8.50 1.23
N SER A 483 -30.47 7.44 1.07
CA SER A 483 -29.76 7.09 -0.17
C SER A 483 -28.87 8.23 -0.71
N LEU A 484 -28.21 8.95 0.21
CA LEU A 484 -27.27 10.03 -0.12
C LEU A 484 -25.87 9.69 0.38
N CYS A 485 -24.88 10.19 -0.33
CA CYS A 485 -23.46 10.01 -0.03
C CYS A 485 -22.97 11.07 0.96
N LEU A 486 -22.16 10.65 1.92
CA LEU A 486 -21.33 11.55 2.71
C LEU A 486 -20.46 12.37 1.77
N THR A 487 -20.54 13.70 1.90
CA THR A 487 -19.91 14.64 0.98
C THR A 487 -19.12 15.68 1.77
N GLU A 488 -17.92 15.98 1.30
CA GLU A 488 -17.16 17.16 1.69
C GLU A 488 -17.42 18.27 0.68
N ASP A 489 -18.22 19.26 1.09
CA ASP A 489 -18.44 20.44 0.26
C ASP A 489 -17.11 21.23 0.20
N GLN A 490 -16.58 21.42 -1.00
CA GLN A 490 -15.32 22.12 -1.23
C GLN A 490 -15.48 23.63 -1.01
N ASP A 491 -15.51 24.06 0.25
CA ASP A 491 -15.21 25.45 0.60
C ASP A 491 -13.70 25.55 0.91
N GLU A 492 -13.02 26.37 0.11
CA GLU A 492 -11.57 26.58 0.07
C GLU A 492 -10.90 26.66 1.47
N GLY A 493 -10.16 25.61 1.84
CA GLY A 493 -9.09 25.66 2.84
C GLY A 493 -9.50 25.74 4.33
N GLY A 494 -10.75 25.43 4.67
CA GLY A 494 -11.27 25.49 6.05
C GLY A 494 -12.06 24.27 6.48
N SER A 495 -12.43 24.23 7.77
CA SER A 495 -13.37 23.22 8.28
C SER A 495 -14.76 23.46 7.68
N SER A 496 -15.36 22.43 7.07
CA SER A 496 -16.70 22.48 6.47
C SER A 496 -17.65 21.53 7.20
N LEU A 497 -18.96 21.77 7.09
CA LEU A 497 -19.95 20.81 7.59
C LEU A 497 -19.90 19.54 6.73
N ALA A 498 -20.09 18.38 7.36
CA ALA A 498 -20.24 17.14 6.62
C ALA A 498 -21.66 17.04 6.05
N SER A 499 -21.81 17.16 4.73
CA SER A 499 -23.11 17.19 4.06
C SER A 499 -23.50 15.83 3.48
N LEU A 500 -24.74 15.75 2.99
CA LEU A 500 -25.28 14.60 2.28
C LEU A 500 -25.81 15.04 0.93
N ALA A 501 -25.24 14.49 -0.14
CA ALA A 501 -25.60 14.81 -1.52
C ALA A 501 -25.88 13.55 -2.36
N PRO A 502 -26.56 13.66 -3.51
CA PRO A 502 -26.67 12.54 -4.44
C PRO A 502 -25.29 11.96 -4.75
N CYS A 503 -25.20 10.63 -4.80
CA CYS A 503 -23.95 9.96 -5.06
C CYS A 503 -23.49 10.21 -6.50
N GLY A 504 -22.35 10.89 -6.64
CA GLY A 504 -21.58 11.03 -7.85
C GLY A 504 -20.70 9.81 -8.10
N TYR A 505 -20.16 9.73 -9.32
CA TYR A 505 -19.24 8.67 -9.70
C TYR A 505 -17.81 9.12 -9.42
N LEU A 506 -17.20 8.56 -8.36
CA LEU A 506 -15.79 8.74 -8.02
C LEU A 506 -15.35 10.21 -7.95
N THR A 507 -16.20 11.09 -7.41
CA THR A 507 -15.88 12.51 -7.27
C THR A 507 -15.00 12.76 -6.05
N ASN A 508 -14.09 13.72 -6.15
CA ASN A 508 -13.14 14.05 -5.08
C ASN A 508 -13.84 14.26 -3.72
N GLU A 509 -15.03 14.86 -3.72
CA GLU A 509 -15.81 15.21 -2.51
C GLU A 509 -16.43 14.00 -1.80
N GLN A 510 -16.53 12.85 -2.46
CA GLN A 510 -17.34 11.71 -2.00
C GLN A 510 -16.57 10.39 -1.93
N VAL A 511 -15.26 10.39 -2.26
CA VAL A 511 -14.39 9.24 -2.06
C VAL A 511 -13.72 9.35 -0.70
N VAL A 512 -14.12 8.48 0.22
CA VAL A 512 -13.56 8.41 1.57
C VAL A 512 -12.86 7.08 1.83
N ALA A 513 -11.85 7.11 2.68
CA ALA A 513 -11.22 5.94 3.25
C ALA A 513 -11.84 5.61 4.61
N LEU A 514 -12.00 4.31 4.88
CA LEU A 514 -12.53 3.77 6.14
C LEU A 514 -11.48 2.86 6.81
N PRO A 515 -11.65 2.56 8.11
CA PRO A 515 -10.80 1.61 8.82
C PRO A 515 -10.83 0.21 8.18
N VAL A 516 -9.72 -0.52 8.30
CA VAL A 516 -9.62 -1.89 7.79
C VAL A 516 -10.56 -2.85 8.53
N GLY A 517 -11.09 -3.83 7.80
CA GLY A 517 -12.02 -4.84 8.31
C GLY A 517 -13.49 -4.44 8.22
N VAL A 518 -13.78 -3.25 7.68
CA VAL A 518 -15.15 -2.83 7.32
C VAL A 518 -15.69 -3.73 6.22
N SER A 519 -16.82 -4.39 6.51
CA SER A 519 -17.61 -5.21 5.59
C SER A 519 -19.05 -4.72 5.72
N LEU A 520 -19.38 -3.63 5.02
CA LEU A 520 -20.69 -2.99 5.09
C LEU A 520 -21.61 -3.39 3.94
#